data_AF-A0A838IKC4-F1
#
_entry.id   AF-A0A838IKC4-F1
#
_cell.length_a   1.000
_cell.length_b   1.000
_cell.length_c   1.000
_cell.angle_alpha   90.00
_cell.angle_beta   90.00
_cell.angle_gamma   90.00
#
_symmetry.space_group_name_H-M   'P 1'
#
loop_
_entity.id
_entity.type
_entity.pdbx_description
1 polymer ?
#
loop_
_entity_poly.entity_id
_entity_poly.type
_entity_poly.pdbx_seq_one_letter_code
_entity_poly.pdbx_strand_id
1 'polypeptide(L)'
;MVIEDDTPTDPLCEEGDTRPCGTEVGECELGQQSCIEGAWGSCEGGISPQPELCNGLDDSCSGEADDDVTLCADLSSSVCNGVLACVEGQCVRSEPLDCSHLDSPCSAGLCSDKAEACVAAVRADGEACDDDDFCTIDTFCEAG
;
A
#
# COMPACT_ATOMS: atom_id res chain seq x y z
N MET A 1 -8.86 45.11 -45.38
CA MET A 1 -9.21 43.69 -45.23
C MET A 1 -8.01 43.04 -44.58
N VAL A 2 -7.95 43.12 -43.25
CA VAL A 2 -6.95 42.37 -42.49
C VAL A 2 -7.47 40.94 -42.44
N ILE A 3 -6.64 40.01 -42.90
CA ILE A 3 -6.87 38.58 -42.71
C ILE A 3 -6.38 38.37 -41.28
N GLU A 4 -7.31 38.39 -40.32
CA GLU A 4 -6.97 37.99 -38.95
C GLU A 4 -6.77 36.48 -39.00
N ASP A 5 -5.61 36.05 -38.50
CA ASP A 5 -5.07 34.71 -38.56
C ASP A 5 -5.97 33.74 -37.77
N ASP A 6 -7.03 33.25 -38.43
CA ASP A 6 -7.84 32.11 -38.00
C ASP A 6 -7.01 30.82 -38.12
N THR A 7 -5.96 30.70 -37.31
CA THR A 7 -5.44 29.38 -36.95
C THR A 7 -6.22 28.89 -35.72
N PRO A 8 -7.05 27.84 -35.83
CA PRO A 8 -7.70 27.23 -34.67
C PRO A 8 -6.65 26.38 -33.91
N THR A 9 -5.68 27.04 -33.30
CA THR A 9 -4.75 26.41 -32.36
C THR A 9 -5.42 26.40 -30.99
N ASP A 10 -6.04 25.26 -30.69
CA ASP A 10 -6.35 24.70 -29.37
C ASP A 10 -6.10 25.65 -28.18
N PRO A 11 -7.13 26.09 -27.42
CA PRO A 11 -6.97 27.08 -26.35
C PRO A 11 -6.24 26.47 -25.16
N LEU A 12 -4.92 26.41 -25.29
CA LEU A 12 -3.97 26.66 -24.22
C LEU A 12 -4.37 28.01 -23.59
N CYS A 13 -4.59 28.00 -22.28
CA CYS A 13 -5.34 28.98 -21.49
C CYS A 13 -4.87 30.46 -21.61
N GLU A 14 -5.67 31.43 -21.15
CA GLU A 14 -5.23 32.84 -21.10
C GLU A 14 -4.34 33.10 -19.87
N GLU A 15 -3.31 33.95 -20.03
CA GLU A 15 -2.36 34.25 -18.95
C GLU A 15 -3.06 34.77 -17.69
N GLY A 16 -2.82 34.11 -16.56
CA GLY A 16 -3.46 34.43 -15.28
C GLY A 16 -4.83 33.81 -15.06
N ASP A 17 -5.37 33.05 -16.03
CA ASP A 17 -6.54 32.21 -15.79
C ASP A 17 -6.26 31.20 -14.67
N THR A 18 -7.31 30.85 -13.93
CA THR A 18 -7.25 29.81 -12.90
C THR A 18 -8.31 28.75 -13.14
N ARG A 19 -8.00 27.50 -12.80
CA ARG A 19 -8.96 26.39 -12.83
C ARG A 19 -8.73 25.41 -11.67
N PRO A 20 -9.77 24.68 -11.24
CA PRO A 20 -9.58 23.58 -10.30
C PRO A 20 -8.78 22.44 -10.94
N CYS A 21 -8.05 21.69 -10.12
CA CYS A 21 -7.29 20.51 -10.50
C CYS A 21 -7.34 19.46 -9.38
N GLY A 22 -7.12 18.19 -9.73
CA GLY A 22 -7.24 17.07 -8.78
C GLY A 22 -8.67 16.52 -8.71
N THR A 23 -9.00 15.90 -7.57
CA THR A 23 -10.30 15.26 -7.28
C THR A 23 -10.70 15.53 -5.83
N GLU A 24 -11.99 15.43 -5.50
CA GLU A 24 -12.52 15.49 -4.11
C GLU A 24 -13.04 14.12 -3.66
N VAL A 25 -12.53 13.07 -4.29
CA VAL A 25 -12.88 11.68 -3.99
C VAL A 25 -11.93 11.19 -2.89
N GLY A 26 -12.47 10.52 -1.88
CA GLY A 26 -11.66 10.01 -0.77
C GLY A 26 -11.00 11.12 0.04
N GLU A 27 -9.70 10.98 0.28
CA GLU A 27 -8.87 11.93 1.03
C GLU A 27 -8.26 13.02 0.15
N CYS A 28 -8.53 13.01 -1.16
CA CYS A 28 -8.06 14.07 -2.04
C CYS A 28 -8.85 15.37 -1.87
N GLU A 29 -8.15 16.47 -2.13
CA GLU A 29 -8.72 17.82 -2.15
C GLU A 29 -8.40 18.49 -3.48
N LEU A 30 -9.34 19.29 -4.00
CA LEU A 30 -9.09 20.12 -5.17
C LEU A 30 -8.02 21.17 -4.89
N GLY A 31 -7.04 21.24 -5.78
CA GLY A 31 -6.13 22.36 -5.87
C GLY A 31 -6.55 23.36 -6.94
N GLN A 32 -5.68 24.34 -7.19
CA GLN A 32 -5.82 25.30 -8.27
C GLN A 32 -4.58 25.29 -9.17
N GLN A 33 -4.81 25.36 -10.47
CA GLN A 33 -3.77 25.61 -11.48
C GLN A 33 -3.91 27.04 -11.99
N SER A 34 -2.78 27.70 -12.18
CA SER A 34 -2.70 28.99 -12.88
C SER A 34 -2.16 28.79 -14.28
N CYS A 35 -2.66 29.58 -15.23
CA CYS A 35 -2.11 29.62 -16.58
C CYS A 35 -0.86 30.49 -16.62
N ILE A 36 0.26 29.91 -17.06
CA ILE A 36 1.56 30.57 -17.18
C ILE A 36 2.11 30.25 -18.57
N GLU A 37 2.36 31.28 -19.36
CA GLU A 37 2.86 31.19 -20.75
C GLU A 37 1.96 30.34 -21.66
N GLY A 38 0.64 30.42 -21.43
CA GLY A 38 -0.37 29.66 -22.17
C GLY A 38 -0.54 28.21 -21.71
N ALA A 39 0.23 27.72 -20.74
CA ALA A 39 0.09 26.37 -20.21
C ALA A 39 -0.41 26.37 -18.76
N TRP A 40 -1.23 25.37 -18.41
CA TRP A 40 -1.61 25.15 -17.02
C TRP A 40 -0.41 24.67 -16.21
N GLY A 41 -0.09 25.40 -15.13
CA GLY A 41 1.01 25.09 -14.23
C GLY A 41 0.74 23.87 -13.32
N SER A 42 1.54 23.72 -12.27
CA SER A 42 1.32 22.71 -11.24
C SER A 42 0.00 22.92 -10.50
N CYS A 43 -0.61 21.82 -10.04
CA CYS A 43 -1.75 21.89 -9.14
C CYS A 43 -1.27 22.28 -7.74
N GLU A 44 -1.67 23.44 -7.25
CA GLU A 44 -1.26 23.96 -5.94
C GLU A 44 -2.42 23.91 -4.95
N GLY A 45 -2.12 23.58 -3.70
CA GLY A 45 -3.09 23.61 -2.60
C GLY A 45 -4.07 22.43 -2.54
N GLY A 46 -4.00 21.48 -3.48
CA GLY A 46 -4.77 20.23 -3.42
C GLY A 46 -3.98 19.07 -2.82
N ILE A 47 -4.69 18.07 -2.32
CA ILE A 47 -4.13 16.78 -1.93
C ILE A 47 -4.26 15.85 -3.14
N SER A 48 -3.13 15.42 -3.69
CA SER A 48 -3.11 14.52 -4.85
C SER A 48 -3.25 13.05 -4.41
N PRO A 49 -3.78 12.17 -5.28
CA PRO A 49 -3.81 10.73 -5.04
C PRO A 49 -2.46 10.21 -4.54
N GLN A 50 -2.49 9.48 -3.43
CA GLN A 50 -1.35 8.78 -2.86
C GLN A 50 -1.54 7.27 -3.01
N PRO A 51 -0.45 6.49 -2.96
CA PRO A 51 -0.57 5.05 -2.77
C PRO A 51 -1.41 4.75 -1.51
N GLU A 52 -2.32 3.77 -1.58
CA GLU A 52 -3.11 3.33 -0.44
C GLU A 52 -2.22 3.02 0.77
N LEU A 53 -2.50 3.69 1.90
CA LEU A 53 -1.89 3.36 3.20
C LEU A 53 -2.66 2.22 3.87
N CYS A 54 -3.78 1.84 3.26
CA CYS A 54 -4.68 0.79 3.68
C CYS A 54 -5.20 1.06 5.11
N ASN A 55 -5.61 2.30 5.34
CA ASN A 55 -6.01 2.88 6.61
C ASN A 55 -7.54 2.97 6.75
N GLY A 56 -8.30 2.36 5.83
CA GLY A 56 -9.75 2.44 5.73
C GLY A 56 -10.26 3.76 5.12
N LEU A 57 -9.35 4.57 4.59
CA LEU A 57 -9.63 5.76 3.80
C LEU A 57 -9.28 5.45 2.34
N ASP A 58 -9.69 6.35 1.44
CA ASP A 58 -9.40 6.27 0.01
C ASP A 58 -8.27 7.26 -0.30
N ASP A 59 -7.03 6.81 -0.06
CA ASP A 59 -5.83 7.65 -0.23
C ASP A 59 -5.49 7.83 -1.73
N SER A 60 -5.87 6.88 -2.58
CA SER A 60 -5.67 6.89 -4.03
C SER A 60 -6.78 7.61 -4.79
N CYS A 61 -7.85 7.97 -4.10
CA CYS A 61 -8.96 8.79 -4.57
C CYS A 61 -9.70 8.16 -5.76
N SER A 62 -9.83 6.83 -5.69
CA SER A 62 -10.49 5.97 -6.68
C SER A 62 -12.01 5.94 -6.47
N GLY A 63 -12.48 6.24 -5.26
CA GLY A 63 -13.87 6.17 -4.80
C GLY A 63 -14.16 5.00 -3.87
N GLU A 64 -13.18 4.13 -3.65
CA GLU A 64 -13.28 2.96 -2.78
C GLU A 64 -12.10 2.97 -1.81
N ALA A 65 -12.37 2.86 -0.51
CA ALA A 65 -11.29 2.77 0.49
C ALA A 65 -10.50 1.48 0.31
N ASP A 66 -9.17 1.58 0.43
CA ASP A 66 -8.22 0.46 0.37
C ASP A 66 -8.34 -0.41 -0.92
N ASP A 67 -8.67 0.19 -2.07
CA ASP A 67 -8.95 -0.56 -3.31
C ASP A 67 -7.71 -0.96 -4.13
N ASP A 68 -6.55 -0.38 -3.84
CA ASP A 68 -5.29 -0.81 -4.43
C ASP A 68 -4.83 -2.13 -3.80
N VAL A 69 -5.31 -3.22 -4.42
CA VAL A 69 -5.01 -4.61 -4.03
C VAL A 69 -3.51 -4.90 -4.05
N THR A 70 -2.68 -4.12 -4.74
CA THR A 70 -1.22 -4.37 -4.76
C THR A 70 -0.56 -3.91 -3.46
N LEU A 71 -1.08 -2.85 -2.84
CA LEU A 71 -0.58 -2.27 -1.59
C LEU A 71 -1.30 -2.83 -0.36
N CYS A 72 -2.60 -3.11 -0.51
CA CYS A 72 -3.43 -3.63 0.57
C CYS A 72 -3.49 -5.16 0.61
N ALA A 73 -3.10 -5.83 -0.47
CA ALA A 73 -2.91 -7.27 -0.50
C ALA A 73 -1.46 -7.59 -0.90
N ASP A 74 -0.55 -7.45 0.06
CA ASP A 74 0.78 -8.07 0.02
C ASP A 74 0.61 -9.60 -0.09
N LEU A 75 0.39 -10.04 -1.32
CA LEU A 75 0.10 -11.41 -1.73
C LEU A 75 1.38 -12.04 -2.25
N SER A 76 2.23 -12.47 -1.32
CA SER A 76 3.05 -13.66 -1.57
C SER A 76 3.38 -14.48 -0.32
N SER A 77 2.95 -14.11 0.89
CA SER A 77 3.06 -14.98 2.07
C SER A 77 2.20 -14.41 3.18
N SER A 78 1.35 -15.25 3.76
CA SER A 78 0.41 -15.05 4.87
C SER A 78 1.03 -14.51 6.18
N VAL A 79 1.84 -13.46 6.11
CA VAL A 79 2.54 -12.92 7.27
C VAL A 79 1.92 -11.58 7.61
N CYS A 80 1.08 -11.58 8.65
CA CYS A 80 0.66 -10.35 9.32
C CYS A 80 1.92 -9.74 9.99
N ASN A 81 2.71 -8.93 9.26
CA ASN A 81 3.99 -8.35 9.72
C ASN A 81 3.78 -7.11 10.62
N GLY A 82 2.97 -7.22 11.66
CA GLY A 82 2.77 -6.15 12.66
C GLY A 82 2.02 -4.90 12.18
N VAL A 83 1.67 -4.81 10.89
CA VAL A 83 0.79 -3.78 10.31
C VAL A 83 -0.67 -4.27 10.25
N LEU A 84 -0.88 -5.59 10.28
CA LEU A 84 -2.16 -6.29 10.21
C LEU A 84 -2.32 -7.19 11.45
N ALA A 85 -3.55 -7.45 11.86
CA ALA A 85 -3.96 -8.35 12.93
C ALA A 85 -4.77 -9.53 12.37
N CYS A 86 -4.69 -10.70 13.00
CA CYS A 86 -5.45 -11.89 12.59
C CYS A 86 -6.86 -11.81 13.20
N VAL A 87 -7.89 -11.58 12.39
CA VAL A 87 -9.30 -11.64 12.81
C VAL A 87 -10.02 -12.61 11.90
N GLU A 88 -10.64 -13.64 12.49
CA GLU A 88 -11.36 -14.70 11.76
C GLU A 88 -10.49 -15.35 10.66
N GLY A 89 -9.20 -15.54 10.95
CA GLY A 89 -8.23 -16.11 10.01
C GLY A 89 -7.74 -15.16 8.91
N GLN A 90 -8.28 -13.95 8.80
CA GLN A 90 -7.84 -12.99 7.80
C GLN A 90 -6.87 -11.99 8.44
N CYS A 91 -5.77 -11.65 7.75
CA CYS A 91 -4.98 -10.49 8.12
C CYS A 91 -5.81 -9.23 7.81
N VAL A 92 -6.36 -8.58 8.84
CA VAL A 92 -7.13 -7.33 8.78
C VAL A 92 -6.45 -6.29 9.67
N ARG A 93 -6.53 -4.99 9.39
CA ARG A 93 -5.87 -4.00 10.27
C ARG A 93 -6.62 -3.82 11.59
N SER A 94 -6.05 -4.31 12.71
CA SER A 94 -6.41 -3.97 14.10
C SER A 94 -5.13 -3.90 14.98
N GLU A 95 -5.25 -3.85 16.32
CA GLU A 95 -4.09 -3.82 17.24
C GLU A 95 -3.05 -4.89 16.84
N PRO A 96 -1.75 -4.55 16.73
CA PRO A 96 -0.73 -5.44 16.16
C PRO A 96 -0.75 -6.82 16.81
N LEU A 97 -1.02 -7.86 16.02
CA LEU A 97 -0.94 -9.22 16.51
C LEU A 97 0.52 -9.68 16.52
N ASP A 98 1.08 -9.79 17.72
CA ASP A 98 2.42 -10.32 17.95
C ASP A 98 2.40 -11.86 18.03
N CYS A 99 2.69 -12.53 16.90
CA CYS A 99 2.89 -13.98 16.88
C CYS A 99 4.31 -14.40 17.30
N SER A 100 5.22 -13.48 17.67
CA SER A 100 6.60 -13.83 18.04
C SER A 100 6.72 -14.68 19.29
N HIS A 101 5.65 -14.81 20.07
CA HIS A 101 5.57 -15.80 21.14
C HIS A 101 5.64 -17.27 20.65
N LEU A 102 5.46 -17.52 19.34
CA LEU A 102 5.65 -18.81 18.68
C LEU A 102 6.96 -18.89 17.87
N ASP A 103 7.80 -17.84 17.93
CA ASP A 103 9.11 -17.88 17.31
C ASP A 103 10.00 -18.89 18.07
N SER A 104 10.70 -19.71 17.29
CA SER A 104 11.68 -20.71 17.73
C SER A 104 12.86 -20.67 16.74
N PRO A 105 14.05 -21.19 17.10
CA PRO A 105 15.18 -21.23 16.16
C PRO A 105 14.84 -21.87 14.80
N CYS A 106 13.87 -22.78 14.78
CA CYS A 106 13.40 -23.48 13.59
C CYS A 106 11.93 -23.26 13.24
N SER A 107 11.26 -22.26 13.81
CA SER A 107 9.91 -21.88 13.38
C SER A 107 9.64 -20.39 13.54
N ALA A 108 8.91 -19.80 12.61
CA ALA A 108 8.40 -18.44 12.75
C ALA A 108 6.90 -18.48 13.13
N GLY A 109 6.48 -17.64 14.08
CA GLY A 109 5.08 -17.45 14.40
C GLY A 109 4.36 -16.68 13.29
N LEU A 110 3.43 -17.33 12.59
CA LEU A 110 2.63 -16.75 11.51
C LEU A 110 1.15 -16.76 11.86
N CYS A 111 0.36 -15.83 11.31
CA CYS A 111 -1.11 -15.95 11.34
C CYS A 111 -1.55 -16.97 10.28
N SER A 112 -2.40 -17.92 10.65
CA SER A 112 -3.03 -18.86 9.70
C SER A 112 -4.53 -18.65 9.63
N ASP A 113 -4.99 -18.43 8.40
CA ASP A 113 -6.40 -18.40 8.01
C ASP A 113 -7.12 -19.72 8.24
N LYS A 114 -6.42 -20.82 7.98
CA LYS A 114 -6.95 -22.16 8.15
C LYS A 114 -7.07 -22.61 9.60
N ALA A 115 -6.19 -22.12 10.47
CA ALA A 115 -6.16 -22.51 11.88
C ALA A 115 -6.84 -21.49 12.80
N GLU A 116 -7.30 -20.36 12.25
CA GLU A 116 -7.95 -19.27 12.98
C GLU A 116 -7.10 -18.74 14.17
N ALA A 117 -5.77 -18.83 14.07
CA ALA A 117 -4.83 -18.55 15.16
C ALA A 117 -3.40 -18.28 14.67
N CYS A 118 -2.53 -17.77 15.55
CA CYS A 118 -1.08 -17.85 15.35
C CYS A 118 -0.67 -19.32 15.31
N VAL A 119 0.13 -19.69 14.31
CA VAL A 119 0.72 -21.01 14.12
C VAL A 119 2.23 -20.89 13.99
N ALA A 120 2.97 -21.88 14.48
CA ALA A 120 4.39 -22.00 14.21
C ALA A 120 4.58 -22.58 12.81
N ALA A 121 5.14 -21.79 11.88
CA ALA A 121 5.57 -22.27 10.58
C ALA A 121 7.00 -22.81 10.72
N VAL A 122 7.13 -24.13 10.67
CA VAL A 122 8.42 -24.82 10.75
C VAL A 122 9.25 -24.50 9.50
N ARG A 123 10.51 -24.10 9.69
CA ARG A 123 11.49 -23.91 8.62
C ARG A 123 11.73 -25.23 7.88
N ALA A 124 12.12 -25.16 6.60
CA ALA A 124 12.36 -26.38 5.82
C ALA A 124 13.58 -27.15 6.37
N ASP A 125 13.55 -28.48 6.26
CA ASP A 125 14.68 -29.32 6.66
C ASP A 125 15.97 -28.87 5.95
N GLY A 126 17.01 -28.56 6.72
CA GLY A 126 18.30 -28.09 6.17
C GLY A 126 18.43 -26.57 5.99
N GLU A 127 17.45 -25.76 6.40
CA GLU A 127 17.69 -24.32 6.60
C GLU A 127 18.58 -24.08 7.81
N ALA A 128 19.53 -23.14 7.67
CA ALA A 128 20.40 -22.73 8.77
C ALA A 128 19.58 -22.03 9.85
N CYS A 129 19.77 -22.45 11.10
CA CYS A 129 19.26 -21.72 12.26
C CYS A 129 20.35 -20.81 12.84
N ASP A 130 19.99 -20.03 13.85
CA ASP A 130 20.89 -19.01 14.45
C ASP A 130 22.10 -19.61 15.20
N ASP A 131 22.15 -20.95 15.33
CA ASP A 131 23.15 -21.71 16.09
C ASP A 131 24.14 -22.50 15.19
N ASP A 132 24.26 -22.15 13.90
CA ASP A 132 25.11 -22.84 12.90
C ASP A 132 24.73 -24.33 12.63
N ASP A 133 23.58 -24.78 13.14
CA ASP A 133 22.99 -26.10 12.94
C ASP A 133 21.80 -26.06 11.94
N PHE A 134 21.30 -27.23 11.54
CA PHE A 134 20.18 -27.37 10.61
C PHE A 134 18.87 -27.64 11.33
N CYS A 135 17.78 -27.07 10.79
CA CYS A 135 16.44 -27.42 11.26
C CYS A 135 16.08 -28.86 10.87
N THR A 136 15.64 -29.63 11.87
CA THR A 136 14.97 -30.93 11.72
C THR A 136 13.51 -30.80 12.17
N ILE A 137 12.66 -31.73 11.75
CA ILE A 137 11.19 -31.74 11.93
C ILE A 137 10.65 -31.51 13.37
N ASP A 138 11.51 -31.41 14.39
CA ASP A 138 11.15 -31.34 15.81
C ASP A 138 11.33 -29.94 16.43
N THR A 139 11.43 -28.86 15.65
CA THR A 139 11.57 -27.45 16.12
C THR A 139 12.87 -27.13 16.85
N PHE A 140 13.76 -28.11 17.00
CA PHE A 140 15.10 -27.96 17.57
C PHE A 140 16.13 -27.98 16.44
N CYS A 141 17.22 -27.21 16.59
CA CYS A 141 18.38 -27.39 15.74
C CYS A 141 19.10 -28.67 16.15
N GLU A 142 19.38 -29.55 15.21
CA GLU A 142 20.19 -30.74 15.44
C GLU A 142 21.34 -30.80 14.44
N ALA A 143 22.52 -31.20 14.91
CA ALA A 143 23.68 -31.43 14.07
C ALA A 143 23.43 -32.65 13.16
N GLY A 144 23.52 -32.43 11.84
CA GLY A 144 23.44 -33.46 10.81
C GLY A 144 24.69 -34.34 10.69
#